data_AF-A0A2V1NF27-F1
#
_entry.id   AF-A0A2V1NF27-F1
#
_cell.length_a   1.000
_cell.length_b   1.000
_cell.length_c   1.000
_cell.angle_alpha   90.00
_cell.angle_beta   90.00
_cell.angle_gamma   90.00
#
_symmetry.space_group_name_H-M   'P 1'
#
loop_
_entity.id
_entity.type
_entity.pdbx_description
1 polymer ?
#
loop_
_entity_poly.entity_id
_entity_poly.type
_entity_poly.pdbx_seq_one_letter_code
_entity_poly.pdbx_strand_id
1 'polypeptide(L)'
;MRDFIVRALLSALRILIPRRRPGRHSADHFTATAPPNPVIPESPWSRPWTSPSKAEAAEIFRRQALAQAEADAAWWREERRRQRERLHAAELASQGIDYPYTYPGAPFTEFPMGA
;
A
#
# COMPACT_ATOMS: atom_id res chain seq x y z
N MET A 1 -42.44 57.88 -25.50
CA MET A 1 -42.60 56.46 -25.07
C MET A 1 -41.48 55.56 -25.56
N ARG A 2 -41.12 55.58 -26.86
CA ARG A 2 -40.06 54.73 -27.43
C ARG A 2 -38.72 54.84 -26.69
N ASP A 3 -38.31 56.04 -26.29
CA ASP A 3 -37.04 56.25 -25.58
C ASP A 3 -37.02 55.65 -24.16
N PHE A 4 -38.18 55.63 -23.49
CA PHE A 4 -38.32 54.98 -22.19
C PHE A 4 -38.18 53.46 -22.31
N ILE A 5 -38.78 52.87 -23.36
CA ILE A 5 -38.66 51.44 -23.63
C ILE A 5 -37.21 51.07 -23.95
N VAL A 6 -36.53 51.86 -24.81
CA VAL A 6 -35.11 51.63 -25.15
C VAL A 6 -34.22 51.73 -23.91
N ARG A 7 -34.44 52.74 -23.06
CA ARG A 7 -33.68 52.91 -21.81
C ARG A 7 -33.92 51.76 -20.83
N ALA A 8 -35.17 51.33 -20.67
CA ALA A 8 -35.51 50.19 -19.81
C ALA A 8 -34.87 48.89 -20.30
N LEU A 9 -34.93 48.61 -21.61
CA LEU A 9 -34.31 47.43 -22.21
C LEU A 9 -32.78 47.44 -22.09
N LEU A 10 -32.13 48.58 -22.33
CA LEU A 10 -30.68 48.74 -22.16
C LEU A 10 -30.25 48.56 -20.69
N SER A 11 -31.07 49.03 -19.75
CA SER A 11 -30.83 48.83 -18.32
C SER A 11 -30.93 47.35 -17.92
N ALA A 12 -31.97 46.66 -18.40
CA ALA A 12 -32.15 45.23 -18.18
C ALA A 12 -30.99 44.41 -18.79
N LEU A 13 -30.57 44.74 -20.01
CA LEU A 13 -29.43 44.10 -20.69
C LEU A 13 -28.11 44.28 -19.94
N ARG A 14 -27.89 45.45 -19.31
CA ARG A 14 -26.69 45.69 -18.48
C ARG A 14 -26.63 44.84 -17.21
N ILE A 15 -27.78 44.42 -16.69
CA ILE A 15 -27.88 43.54 -15.52
C ILE A 15 -27.67 42.07 -15.95
N LEU A 16 -28.25 41.69 -17.08
CA LEU A 16 -28.22 40.30 -17.58
C LEU A 16 -26.88 39.91 -18.21
N ILE A 17 -26.13 40.86 -18.78
CA ILE A 17 -24.83 40.59 -19.39
C ILE A 17 -23.74 40.86 -18.34
N PRO A 18 -23.08 39.82 -17.78
CA PRO A 18 -21.98 40.03 -16.86
C PRO A 18 -20.90 40.88 -17.55
N ARG A 19 -20.48 41.96 -16.90
CA ARG A 19 -19.38 42.81 -17.37
C ARG A 19 -18.21 41.89 -17.73
N ARG A 20 -17.75 41.96 -18.99
CA ARG A 20 -16.60 41.18 -19.47
C ARG A 20 -15.42 41.48 -18.55
N ARG A 21 -15.11 40.54 -17.65
CA ARG A 21 -13.88 40.62 -16.89
C ARG A 21 -12.73 40.54 -17.88
N PRO A 22 -11.65 41.31 -17.69
CA PRO A 22 -10.43 41.14 -18.48
C PRO A 22 -10.07 39.64 -18.48
N GLY A 23 -10.05 39.04 -19.67
CA GLY A 23 -9.73 37.63 -19.81
C GLY A 23 -8.26 37.36 -19.46
N ARG A 24 -7.90 36.08 -19.30
CA ARG A 24 -6.52 35.64 -19.02
C ARG A 24 -5.47 36.09 -20.06
N HIS A 25 -5.92 36.66 -21.18
CA HIS A 25 -5.10 37.16 -22.28
C HIS A 25 -5.27 38.67 -22.53
N SER A 26 -5.95 39.39 -21.63
CA SER A 26 -6.07 40.84 -21.71
C SER A 26 -4.79 41.52 -21.24
N ALA A 27 -4.48 42.71 -21.75
CA ALA A 27 -3.30 43.48 -21.35
C ALA A 27 -3.27 43.73 -19.83
N ASP A 28 -4.43 43.95 -19.20
CA ASP A 28 -4.58 44.11 -17.75
C ASP A 28 -4.23 42.84 -16.95
N HIS A 29 -4.28 41.65 -17.56
CA HIS A 29 -3.82 40.41 -16.94
C HIS A 29 -2.29 40.27 -17.04
N PHE A 30 -1.65 41.00 -17.95
CA PHE A 30 -0.20 41.02 -18.14
C PHE A 30 0.48 42.24 -17.49
N THR A 31 -0.28 43.17 -16.89
CA THR A 31 0.31 44.20 -16.03
C THR A 31 0.97 43.51 -14.85
N ALA A 32 2.30 43.46 -14.88
CA ALA A 32 3.11 42.68 -13.97
C ALA A 32 3.02 43.23 -12.55
N THR A 33 2.22 42.59 -11.70
CA THR A 33 2.51 42.59 -10.27
C THR A 33 3.78 41.78 -10.10
N ALA A 34 4.83 42.38 -9.53
CA ALA A 34 6.07 41.67 -9.23
C ALA A 34 5.73 40.38 -8.45
N PRO A 35 6.08 39.19 -8.96
CA PRO A 35 5.83 37.97 -8.21
C PRO A 35 6.62 38.03 -6.89
N PRO A 36 6.04 37.56 -5.77
CA PRO A 36 6.81 37.41 -4.55
C PRO A 36 8.03 36.52 -4.84
N ASN A 37 9.19 36.85 -4.27
CA ASN A 37 10.39 36.04 -4.43
C ASN A 37 10.06 34.56 -4.12
N PRO A 38 10.30 33.62 -5.05
CA PRO A 38 9.99 32.23 -4.80
C PRO A 38 10.89 31.71 -3.69
N VAL A 39 10.29 31.27 -2.59
CA VAL A 39 10.97 30.45 -1.59
C VAL A 39 11.15 29.07 -2.22
N ILE A 40 12.33 28.80 -2.78
CA ILE A 40 12.65 27.47 -3.32
C ILE A 40 12.88 26.56 -2.12
N PRO A 41 12.05 25.52 -1.89
CA PRO A 41 12.31 24.57 -0.82
C PRO A 41 13.64 23.85 -1.11
N GLU A 42 14.44 23.62 -0.07
CA GLU A 42 15.66 22.82 -0.21
C GLU A 42 15.32 21.47 -0.84
N SER A 43 15.94 21.19 -1.98
CA SER A 43 15.77 19.92 -2.69
C SER A 43 16.13 18.78 -1.74
N PRO A 44 15.30 17.74 -1.56
CA PRO A 44 15.68 16.60 -0.72
C PRO A 44 16.88 15.83 -1.29
N TRP A 45 17.25 16.08 -2.56
CA TRP A 45 18.47 15.57 -3.19
C TRP A 45 19.70 16.47 -2.97
N SER A 46 19.54 17.61 -2.27
CA SER A 46 20.66 18.49 -1.92
C SER A 46 21.52 17.93 -0.77
N ARG A 47 20.99 16.95 -0.03
CA ARG A 47 21.71 16.28 1.06
C ARG A 47 22.33 14.97 0.59
N PRO A 48 23.57 14.65 1.00
CA PRO A 48 24.14 13.32 0.81
C PRO A 48 23.24 12.26 1.44
N TRP A 49 23.08 11.12 0.78
CA TRP A 49 22.31 10.02 1.33
C TRP A 49 22.98 9.49 2.60
N THR A 50 22.25 9.47 3.71
CA THR A 50 22.73 8.84 4.95
C THR A 50 22.61 7.33 4.81
N SER A 51 23.70 6.68 4.40
CA SER A 51 23.79 5.21 4.39
C SER A 51 24.29 4.68 5.74
N PRO A 52 23.89 3.46 6.14
CA PRO A 52 24.54 2.76 7.24
C PRO A 52 26.06 2.71 7.01
N SER A 53 26.81 2.84 8.09
CA SER A 53 28.24 2.52 8.07
C SER A 53 28.45 1.05 7.71
N LYS A 54 29.66 0.70 7.26
CA LYS A 54 30.03 -0.68 6.96
C LYS A 54 29.76 -1.64 8.14
N ALA A 55 30.03 -1.17 9.36
CA ALA A 55 29.80 -1.96 10.57
C ALA A 55 28.31 -2.21 10.83
N GLU A 56 27.47 -1.18 10.65
CA GLU A 56 26.02 -1.30 10.80
C GLU A 56 25.43 -2.20 9.71
N ALA A 57 25.86 -2.06 8.45
CA ALA A 57 25.42 -2.94 7.37
C ALA A 57 25.78 -4.41 7.65
N ALA A 58 27.02 -4.66 8.10
CA ALA A 58 27.46 -6.02 8.45
C ALA A 58 26.64 -6.61 9.62
N GLU A 59 26.29 -5.79 10.61
CA GLU A 59 25.42 -6.20 11.72
C GLU A 59 24.01 -6.55 11.25
N ILE A 60 23.42 -5.72 10.37
CA ILE A 60 22.09 -5.98 9.79
C ILE A 60 22.08 -7.33 9.08
N PHE A 61 23.07 -7.59 8.20
CA PHE A 61 23.14 -8.86 7.48
C PHE A 61 23.37 -10.06 8.41
N ARG A 62 24.17 -9.90 9.46
CA ARG A 62 24.37 -10.97 10.45
C ARG A 62 23.06 -11.33 11.17
N ARG A 63 22.31 -10.33 11.61
CA ARG A 63 21.00 -10.54 12.27
C ARG A 63 19.99 -11.19 11.33
N GLN A 64 19.96 -10.75 10.07
CA GLN A 64 19.10 -11.35 9.06
C GLN A 64 19.45 -12.82 8.81
N ALA A 65 20.74 -13.14 8.70
CA ALA A 65 21.19 -14.52 8.51
C ALA A 65 20.82 -15.42 9.70
N LEU A 66 20.95 -14.92 10.93
CA LEU A 66 20.54 -15.65 12.14
C LEU A 66 19.03 -15.91 12.16
N ALA A 67 18.22 -14.87 11.90
CA ALA A 67 16.76 -15.00 11.86
C ALA A 67 16.31 -16.00 10.79
N GLN A 68 16.95 -15.97 9.61
CA GLN A 68 16.66 -16.93 8.54
C GLN A 68 17.02 -18.37 8.95
N ALA A 69 18.20 -18.57 9.53
CA ALA A 69 18.64 -19.89 9.98
C ALA A 69 17.71 -20.48 11.05
N GLU A 70 17.20 -19.65 11.97
CA GLU A 70 16.22 -20.07 12.97
C GLU A 70 14.88 -20.46 12.35
N ALA A 71 14.39 -19.67 11.39
CA ALA A 71 13.16 -19.96 10.65
C ALA A 71 13.28 -21.27 9.86
N ASP A 72 14.38 -21.46 9.14
CA ASP A 72 14.67 -22.67 8.38
C ASP A 72 14.76 -23.89 9.32
N ALA A 73 15.45 -23.76 10.46
CA ALA A 73 15.54 -24.82 11.45
C ALA A 73 14.16 -25.20 12.03
N ALA A 74 13.30 -24.22 12.28
CA ALA A 74 11.93 -24.47 12.74
C ALA A 74 11.11 -25.22 11.67
N TRP A 75 11.19 -24.77 10.43
CA TRP A 75 10.53 -25.42 9.29
C TRP A 75 11.01 -26.87 9.12
N TRP A 76 12.32 -27.12 9.16
CA TRP A 76 12.89 -28.47 9.04
C TRP A 76 12.53 -29.40 10.20
N ARG A 77 12.30 -28.87 11.42
CA ARG A 77 11.80 -29.68 12.54
C ARG A 77 10.37 -30.13 12.29
N GLU A 78 9.52 -29.22 11.82
CA GLU A 78 8.13 -29.50 11.50
C GLU A 78 8.01 -30.51 10.35
N GLU A 79 8.76 -30.30 9.27
CA GLU A 79 8.71 -31.22 8.13
C GLU A 79 9.23 -32.62 8.51
N ARG A 80 10.30 -32.72 9.32
CA ARG A 80 10.74 -34.02 9.85
C ARG A 80 9.69 -34.70 10.72
N ARG A 81 8.90 -33.94 11.48
CA ARG A 81 7.78 -34.50 12.26
C ARG A 81 6.74 -35.11 11.32
N ARG A 82 6.33 -34.37 10.29
CA ARG A 82 5.36 -34.84 9.28
C ARG A 82 5.86 -36.06 8.50
N GLN A 83 7.15 -36.10 8.17
CA GLN A 83 7.73 -37.26 7.50
C GLN A 83 7.68 -38.52 8.38
N ARG A 84 7.98 -38.39 9.68
CA ARG A 84 7.83 -39.51 10.63
C ARG A 84 6.38 -39.97 10.75
N GLU A 85 5.43 -39.04 10.83
CA GLU A 85 3.99 -39.36 10.85
C GLU A 85 3.57 -40.11 9.57
N ARG A 86 4.00 -39.65 8.39
CA ARG A 86 3.71 -40.31 7.10
C ARG A 86 4.29 -41.73 7.04
N LEU A 87 5.52 -41.91 7.50
CA LEU A 87 6.16 -43.23 7.52
C LEU A 87 5.43 -44.19 8.47
N HIS A 88 5.06 -43.71 9.64
CA HIS A 88 4.30 -44.50 10.61
C HIS A 88 2.91 -44.88 10.09
N ALA A 89 2.21 -43.93 9.45
CA ALA A 89 0.92 -44.20 8.81
C ALA A 89 1.05 -45.25 7.69
N ALA A 90 2.11 -45.19 6.89
CA ALA A 90 2.38 -46.17 5.84
C ALA A 90 2.67 -47.57 6.41
N GLU A 91 3.39 -47.65 7.53
CA GLU A 91 3.65 -48.91 8.23
C GLU A 91 2.35 -49.54 8.75
N LEU A 92 1.49 -48.76 9.39
CA LEU A 92 0.19 -49.26 9.88
C LEU A 92 -0.74 -49.67 8.74
N ALA A 93 -0.77 -48.91 7.65
CA ALA A 93 -1.54 -49.26 6.46
C ALA A 93 -1.07 -50.60 5.85
N SER A 94 0.23 -50.90 5.90
CA SER A 94 0.76 -52.20 5.44
C SER A 94 0.26 -53.38 6.28
N GLN A 95 -0.17 -53.11 7.52
CA GLN A 95 -0.78 -54.08 8.43
C GLN A 95 -2.33 -54.09 8.33
N GLY A 96 -2.89 -53.29 7.42
CA GLY A 96 -4.34 -53.12 7.27
C GLY A 96 -4.99 -52.26 8.35
N ILE A 97 -4.20 -51.50 9.09
CA ILE A 97 -4.68 -50.60 10.16
C ILE A 97 -4.73 -49.17 9.61
N ASP A 98 -5.91 -48.57 9.60
CA ASP A 98 -6.07 -47.17 9.22
C ASP A 98 -5.54 -46.25 10.33
N TYR A 99 -4.48 -45.50 10.03
CA TYR A 99 -3.93 -44.53 10.97
C TYR A 99 -4.81 -43.27 11.03
N PRO A 100 -5.36 -42.89 12.20
CA PRO A 100 -6.18 -41.70 12.32
C PRO A 100 -5.28 -40.47 12.18
N TYR A 101 -5.32 -39.83 11.01
CA TYR A 101 -4.67 -38.54 10.78
C TYR A 101 -5.33 -37.48 11.67
N THR A 102 -4.75 -37.26 12.85
CA THR A 102 -5.20 -36.24 13.79
C THR A 102 -4.38 -34.98 13.57
N TYR A 103 -4.81 -34.16 12.62
CA TYR A 103 -4.32 -32.78 12.46
C TYR A 103 -5.48 -31.79 12.64
N PRO A 104 -5.21 -30.54 13.06
CA PRO A 104 -6.25 -29.53 13.18
C PRO A 104 -6.98 -29.33 11.84
N GLY A 105 -8.28 -29.64 11.79
CA GLY A 105 -9.11 -29.56 10.58
C GLY A 105 -9.21 -30.85 9.75
N ALA A 106 -8.74 -32.00 10.27
CA ALA A 106 -8.93 -33.28 9.58
C ALA A 106 -10.44 -33.63 9.46
N PRO A 107 -10.88 -34.17 8.31
CA PRO A 107 -12.30 -34.44 8.05
C PRO A 107 -12.89 -35.58 8.89
N PHE A 108 -12.05 -36.37 9.58
CA PHE A 108 -12.47 -37.54 10.36
C PHE A 108 -11.99 -37.42 11.81
N THR A 109 -12.50 -36.43 12.56
CA THR A 109 -12.21 -36.27 14.00
C THR A 109 -13.13 -37.08 14.92
N GLU A 110 -14.10 -37.80 14.37
CA GLU A 110 -15.11 -38.52 15.15
C GLU A 110 -15.07 -40.02 14.81
N PHE A 111 -14.22 -40.77 15.51
CA PHE A 111 -14.50 -42.18 15.70
C PHE A 111 -15.50 -42.30 16.87
N PRO A 112 -16.69 -42.91 16.68
CA PRO A 112 -17.55 -43.22 17.79
C PRO A 112 -16.85 -44.26 18.66
N MET A 113 -16.35 -43.81 19.82
CA MET A 113 -15.96 -44.69 20.92
C MET A 113 -17.24 -45.35 21.45
N GLY A 114 -17.58 -46.53 20.93
CA GLY A 114 -18.76 -47.28 21.37
C GLY A 114 -18.74 -48.74 20.96
N ALA A 115 -18.25 -49.59 21.87
CA ALA A 115 -18.92 -50.80 22.36
C ALA A 115 -18.13 -51.38 23.55
#